data_AF-A0AAU3ZLN9-F1
#
_entry.id   AF-A0AAU3ZLN9-F1
#
_cell.length_a   1.000
_cell.length_b   1.000
_cell.length_c   1.000
_cell.angle_alpha   90.00
_cell.angle_beta   90.00
_cell.angle_gamma   90.00
#
_symmetry.space_group_name_H-M   'P 1'
#
loop_
_entity.id
_entity.type
_entity.pdbx_description
1 polymer ?
#
loop_
_entity_poly.entity_id
_entity_poly.type
_entity_poly.pdbx_seq_one_letter_code
_entity_poly.pdbx_strand_id
1 'polypeptide(L)' 'MKNLDNLLAEGTEFENFCGGNLNGEHESCVDVGPIPGMVSAFALRDSKPEGAGLELRFTEAELNDFAIGWVKKQGLAL' A
#
# COMPACT_ATOMS: atom_id res chain seq x y z
N MET A 1 4.45 12.90 16.04
CA MET A 1 4.39 12.34 14.68
C MET A 1 5.81 12.20 14.17
N LYS A 2 6.24 10.98 13.80
CA LYS A 2 7.49 10.79 13.04
C LYS A 2 7.25 11.24 11.61
N ASN A 3 8.20 11.95 11.02
CA ASN A 3 8.12 12.38 9.63
C ASN A 3 8.37 11.16 8.72
N LEU A 4 7.39 10.79 7.90
CA LEU A 4 7.41 9.59 7.04
C LEU A 4 8.09 9.86 5.69
N ASP A 5 8.28 11.13 5.31
CA ASP A 5 8.66 11.57 3.96
C ASP A 5 10.08 11.11 3.56
N ASN A 6 10.93 10.81 4.54
CA ASN A 6 12.33 10.40 4.33
C ASN A 6 12.56 8.89 4.54
N LEU A 7 11.51 8.09 4.72
CA LEU A 7 11.66 6.66 4.90
C LEU A 7 11.88 5.98 3.54
N LEU A 8 13.02 5.31 3.43
CA LEU A 8 13.31 4.44 2.29
C LEU A 8 12.40 3.22 2.37
N ALA A 9 11.59 3.00 1.35
CA ALA A 9 10.82 1.77 1.18
C ALA A 9 11.67 0.64 0.59
N GLU A 10 12.98 0.86 0.38
CA GLU A 10 13.92 -0.14 -0.09
C GLU A 10 13.91 -1.37 0.82
N GLY A 11 13.83 -2.56 0.22
CA GLY A 11 13.74 -3.82 0.96
C GLY A 11 12.37 -4.14 1.54
N THR A 12 11.34 -3.34 1.26
CA THR A 12 9.95 -3.70 1.59
C THR A 12 9.56 -4.94 0.77
N GLU A 13 9.10 -5.98 1.47
CA GLU A 13 8.41 -7.11 0.84
C GLU A 13 6.95 -6.71 0.64
N PHE A 14 6.54 -6.55 -0.61
CA PHE A 14 5.19 -6.12 -0.97
C PHE A 14 4.26 -7.33 -1.18
N GLU A 15 3.04 -7.19 -0.67
CA GLU A 15 1.88 -8.03 -0.97
C GLU A 15 0.93 -7.30 -1.91
N ASN A 16 0.31 -8.04 -2.83
CA ASN A 16 -0.45 -7.46 -3.94
C ASN A 16 -1.96 -7.65 -3.71
N PHE A 17 -2.73 -6.57 -3.82
CA PHE A 17 -4.19 -6.60 -3.83
C PHE A 17 -4.72 -6.18 -5.20
N CYS A 18 -5.19 -7.14 -5.97
CA CYS A 18 -5.58 -6.97 -7.37
C CYS A 18 -7.10 -6.87 -7.52
N GLY A 19 -7.58 -5.83 -8.22
CA GLY A 19 -9.02 -5.56 -8.38
C GLY A 19 -9.51 -5.55 -9.83
N GLY A 20 -8.63 -5.59 -10.83
CA GLY A 20 -9.00 -5.47 -12.23
C GLY A 20 -8.03 -6.16 -13.18
N ASN A 21 -8.57 -6.70 -14.29
CA ASN A 21 -7.84 -7.44 -15.33
C ASN A 21 -7.02 -8.63 -14.79
N LEU A 22 -7.59 -9.39 -13.85
CA LEU A 22 -6.96 -10.58 -13.28
C LEU A 22 -6.57 -11.55 -14.42
N ASN A 23 -5.30 -11.93 -14.48
CA ASN A 23 -4.69 -12.79 -15.52
C ASN A 23 -4.51 -12.16 -16.92
N GLY A 24 -4.60 -10.83 -17.07
CA GLY A 24 -4.29 -10.12 -18.33
C GLY A 24 -2.98 -9.34 -18.25
N GLU A 25 -2.43 -8.92 -19.40
CA GLU A 25 -1.20 -8.11 -19.47
C GLU A 25 -1.32 -6.71 -18.83
N HIS A 26 -2.52 -6.34 -18.38
CA HIS A 26 -2.84 -5.05 -17.77
C HIS A 26 -3.49 -5.20 -16.38
N GLU A 27 -3.14 -6.27 -15.67
CA GLU A 27 -3.52 -6.45 -14.26
C GLU A 27 -3.12 -5.20 -13.46
N SER A 28 -4.05 -4.72 -12.64
CA SER A 28 -3.85 -3.50 -11.84
C SER A 28 -4.02 -3.86 -10.37
N CYS A 29 -2.89 -3.94 -9.68
CA CYS A 29 -2.82 -4.24 -8.26
C CYS A 29 -2.25 -3.05 -7.49
N VAL A 30 -2.66 -2.96 -6.23
CA VAL A 30 -2.00 -2.13 -5.23
C VAL A 30 -1.03 -3.04 -4.46
N ASP A 31 0.23 -2.65 -4.43
CA ASP A 31 1.26 -3.28 -3.61
C ASP A 31 1.29 -2.60 -2.24
N VAL A 32 1.32 -3.38 -1.16
CA VAL A 32 1.39 -2.91 0.22
C VAL A 32 2.43 -3.71 0.99
N GLY A 33 3.30 -3.06 1.76
CA GLY A 33 4.26 -3.79 2.59
C GLY A 33 4.82 -2.96 3.75
N PRO A 34 5.36 -3.61 4.80
CA PRO A 34 5.96 -2.93 5.93
C PRO A 34 7.31 -2.29 5.56
N ILE A 35 7.56 -1.07 6.01
CA ILE A 35 8.84 -0.39 5.80
C ILE A 35 9.92 -1.01 6.72
N PRO A 36 11.03 -1.54 6.19
CA PRO A 36 12.07 -2.15 7.00
C PRO A 36 12.67 -1.20 8.05
N GLY A 37 12.97 -1.75 9.23
CA GLY A 37 13.56 -0.98 10.34
C GLY A 37 12.58 -0.03 11.05
N MET A 38 11.31 -0.02 10.66
CA MET A 38 10.26 0.81 11.25
C MET A 38 9.18 -0.06 11.89
N VAL A 39 8.66 0.40 13.02
CA VAL A 39 7.50 -0.22 13.68
C VAL A 39 6.24 0.50 13.18
N SER A 40 5.24 -0.27 12.75
CA SER A 40 3.91 0.24 12.37
C SER A 40 3.94 1.29 11.26
N ALA A 41 4.76 1.09 10.23
CA ALA A 41 4.83 1.95 9.05
C ALA A 41 4.84 1.11 7.77
N PHE A 42 4.09 1.55 6.76
CA PHE A 42 3.82 0.80 5.55
C PHE A 42 4.03 1.68 4.31
N ALA A 43 4.47 1.03 3.23
CA ALA A 43 4.61 1.61 1.91
C ALA A 43 3.53 1.03 0.98
N LEU A 44 2.93 1.90 0.16
CA LEU A 44 1.92 1.56 -0.86
C LEU A 44 2.40 2.03 -2.23
N ARG A 45 2.19 1.24 -3.29
CA ARG A 45 2.48 1.66 -4.68
C ARG A 45 1.60 0.95 -5.70
N ASP A 46 1.67 1.41 -6.95
CA ASP A 46 1.19 0.63 -8.09
C ASP A 46 2.17 -0.55 -8.33
N SER A 47 1.62 -1.74 -8.55
CA SER A 47 2.40 -2.97 -8.80
C SER A 47 3.25 -2.95 -10.08
N LYS A 48 2.97 -2.02 -11.01
CA LYS A 48 3.71 -1.91 -12.28
C LYS A 48 5.08 -1.27 -12.07
N PRO A 49 6.05 -1.51 -12.97
CA PRO A 49 7.40 -0.95 -12.85
C PRO A 49 7.44 0.57 -12.71
N GLU A 50 6.48 1.29 -13.31
CA GLU A 50 6.39 2.75 -13.22
C GLU A 50 6.02 3.26 -11.82
N GLY A 51 5.47 2.39 -10.95
CA GLY A 51 5.16 2.70 -9.56
C GLY A 51 6.37 2.61 -8.61
N ALA A 52 7.47 1.98 -9.03
CA ALA A 52 8.65 1.81 -8.17
C ALA A 52 9.34 3.15 -7.87
N GLY A 53 9.67 3.39 -6.60
CA GLY A 53 10.28 4.63 -6.12
C GLY A 53 9.28 5.77 -5.88
N LEU A 54 7.99 5.55 -6.14
CA LEU A 54 6.90 6.51 -5.95
C LEU A 54 5.96 6.10 -4.80
N GLU A 55 6.49 5.36 -3.81
CA GLU A 55 5.67 4.80 -2.74
C GLU A 55 4.99 5.90 -1.90
N LEU A 56 3.74 5.67 -1.51
CA LEU A 56 3.11 6.43 -0.45
C LEU A 56 3.44 5.78 0.89
N ARG A 57 3.72 6.58 1.92
CA ARG A 57 4.05 6.08 3.26
C ARG A 57 2.93 6.40 4.23
N PHE A 58 2.54 5.43 5.05
CA PHE A 58 1.51 5.59 6.06
C PHE A 58 1.93 4.93 7.37
N THR A 59 1.44 5.47 8.48
CA THR A 59 1.40 4.71 9.73
C THR A 59 0.33 3.61 9.66
N GLU A 60 0.46 2.61 10.52
CA GLU A 60 -0.56 1.58 10.72
C GLU A 60 -1.95 2.19 11.01
N ALA A 61 -2.00 3.21 11.86
CA ALA A 61 -3.26 3.85 12.23
C ALA A 61 -3.93 4.55 11.05
N GLU A 62 -3.16 5.28 10.23
CA GLU A 62 -3.68 5.95 9.03
C GLU A 62 -4.15 4.95 7.98
N LEU A 63 -3.37 3.89 7.74
CA LEU A 63 -3.71 2.87 6.75
C LEU A 63 -4.95 2.07 7.16
N ASN A 64 -5.09 1.74 8.45
CA ASN A 64 -6.27 1.04 8.97
C ASN A 64 -7.52 1.92 8.91
N ASP A 65 -7.41 3.21 9.27
CA ASP A 65 -8.54 4.14 9.17
C ASP A 65 -9.01 4.29 7.71
N PHE A 66 -8.07 4.43 6.78
CA PHE A 66 -8.37 4.42 5.34
C PHE A 66 -9.07 3.12 4.91
N ALA A 67 -8.50 1.95 5.24
CA ALA A 67 -9.04 0.67 4.80
C ALA A 67 -10.47 0.45 5.30
N ILE A 68 -10.70 0.64 6.60
CA ILE A 68 -12.02 0.48 7.23
C ILE A 68 -13.01 1.52 6.67
N GLY A 69 -12.58 2.78 6.55
CA GLY A 69 -13.41 3.86 6.01
C GLY A 69 -13.81 3.62 4.56
N TRP A 70 -12.87 3.13 3.74
CA TRP A 70 -13.10 2.80 2.34
C TRP A 70 -14.09 1.65 2.18
N VAL A 71 -13.87 0.54 2.88
CA VAL A 71 -14.77 -0.63 2.88
C VAL A 71 -16.20 -0.22 3.23
N LYS A 72 -16.39 0.54 4.33
CA LYS A 72 -17.70 1.05 4.74
C LYS A 72 -18.34 1.94 3.67
N LYS A 73 -17.56 2.85 3.08
CA LYS A 73 -18.06 3.78 2.05
C LYS A 73 -18.56 3.05 0.80
N GLN A 74 -17.95 1.93 0.45
CA GLN A 74 -18.33 1.10 -0.68
C GLN A 74 -19.48 0.11 -0.36
N GLY A 75 -19.94 0.05 0.90
CA GLY A 75 -20.92 -0.94 1.33
C GLY A 75 -20.39 -2.38 1.32
N LEU A 76 -19.07 -2.55 1.40
CA LEU A 76 -18.41 -3.85 1.48
C LEU A 76 -18.40 -4.34 2.93
N ALA A 77 -18.40 -5.66 3.13
CA ALA A 77 -18.28 -6.30 4.43
C ALA A 77 -16.83 -6.74 4.69
N LEU A 78 -16.40 -6.69 5.96
CA LEU A 78 -15.13 -7.23 6.46
C LEU A 78 -15.29 -8.71 6.82
#